data_AF-A0A9X4B3F4-F1
#
_entry.id   AF-A0A9X4B3F4-F1
#
_cell.length_a   1.000
_cell.length_b   1.000
_cell.length_c   1.000
_cell.angle_alpha   90.00
_cell.angle_beta   90.00
_cell.angle_gamma   90.00
#
_symmetry.space_group_name_H-M   'P 1'
#
loop_
_entity.id
_entity.type
_entity.pdbx_description
1 polymer ?
#
loop_
_entity_poly.entity_id
_entity_poly.type
_entity_poly.pdbx_seq_one_letter_code
_entity_poly.pdbx_strand_id
1 'polypeptide(L)'
;MEQYKILGVDENASMEEIKIAYENKVNKLKEEIRDERRAKAFIKVFDKAYEEIKLEREKNKYKENLVNDYDKNSLNDISQSNFKRDSWDDYNNFHYDDEKEETKKKSKRSSPNNSSVKKQKSDKKKPSKDRNNESNKENTKRDNAKKVVNRQKGEAYTVTKVIQILIKIIALPVIAILSIIIFLCKVINLISWIATKIIIIGAIAVASIHGYQVYIGQPMYYEIFALCAVAFVASLFLPSILKIIPSILGKINDKLKDFVF
;
A
#
# COMPACT_ATOMS: atom_id res chain seq x y z
N MET A 1 -34.00 -4.68 -26.31
CA MET A 1 -35.43 -4.37 -26.59
C MET A 1 -35.83 -2.98 -26.10
N GLU A 2 -35.56 -2.61 -24.84
CA GLU A 2 -35.94 -1.28 -24.30
C GLU A 2 -35.19 -0.12 -24.99
N GLN A 3 -33.94 -0.35 -25.39
CA GLN A 3 -33.08 0.62 -26.06
C GLN A 3 -33.60 1.03 -27.45
N TYR A 4 -34.10 0.05 -28.22
CA TYR A 4 -34.70 0.28 -29.53
C TYR A 4 -35.96 1.15 -29.43
N LYS A 5 -36.76 0.94 -28.37
CA LYS A 5 -37.93 1.78 -28.06
C LYS A 5 -37.56 3.21 -27.67
N ILE A 6 -36.44 3.40 -26.95
CA ILE A 6 -35.93 4.73 -26.58
C ILE A 6 -35.56 5.53 -27.83
N LEU A 7 -34.94 4.90 -28.84
CA LEU A 7 -34.63 5.54 -30.12
C LEU A 7 -35.85 5.62 -31.05
N GLY A 8 -36.90 4.83 -30.80
CA GLY A 8 -38.11 4.76 -31.62
C GLY A 8 -37.90 4.01 -32.92
N VAL A 9 -37.08 2.95 -32.87
CA VAL A 9 -36.64 2.16 -34.02
C VAL A 9 -37.04 0.70 -33.83
N ASP A 10 -37.29 -0.02 -34.92
CA ASP A 10 -37.57 -1.46 -34.88
C ASP A 10 -36.32 -2.26 -34.41
N GLU A 11 -36.54 -3.37 -33.72
CA GLU A 11 -35.45 -4.23 -33.22
C GLU A 11 -34.59 -4.80 -34.37
N ASN A 12 -35.20 -4.96 -35.55
CA ASN A 12 -34.55 -5.47 -36.77
C ASN A 12 -33.96 -4.38 -37.67
N ALA A 13 -34.07 -3.09 -37.33
CA ALA A 13 -33.62 -1.98 -38.19
C ALA A 13 -32.12 -2.04 -38.50
N SER A 14 -31.62 -1.50 -39.60
CA SER A 14 -30.18 -1.51 -39.88
C SER A 14 -29.39 -0.61 -38.91
N MET A 15 -28.06 -0.83 -38.77
CA MET A 15 -27.23 0.06 -37.95
C MET A 15 -27.22 1.51 -38.47
N GLU A 16 -27.40 1.67 -39.78
CA GLU A 16 -27.51 2.97 -40.43
C GLU A 16 -28.82 3.67 -40.05
N GLU A 17 -29.94 2.93 -40.05
CA GLU A 17 -31.24 3.44 -39.61
C GLU A 17 -31.24 3.85 -38.14
N ILE A 18 -30.58 3.07 -37.28
CA ILE A 18 -30.44 3.37 -35.85
C ILE A 18 -29.61 4.64 -35.65
N LYS A 19 -28.55 4.82 -36.43
CA LYS A 19 -27.71 6.03 -36.40
C LYS A 19 -28.49 7.27 -36.85
N ILE A 20 -29.24 7.15 -37.96
CA ILE A 20 -30.08 8.23 -38.48
C ILE A 20 -31.16 8.62 -37.45
N ALA A 21 -31.81 7.64 -36.83
CA ALA A 21 -32.81 7.89 -35.80
C ALA A 21 -32.22 8.59 -34.57
N TYR A 22 -31.03 8.19 -34.13
CA TYR A 22 -30.29 8.86 -33.06
C TYR A 22 -29.99 10.33 -33.40
N GLU A 23 -29.41 10.60 -34.58
CA GLU A 23 -29.07 11.95 -35.01
C GLU A 23 -30.31 12.85 -35.10
N ASN A 24 -31.42 12.32 -35.63
CA ASN A 24 -32.69 13.03 -35.70
C ASN A 24 -33.26 13.36 -34.31
N LYS A 25 -33.14 12.45 -33.33
CA LYS A 25 -33.60 12.69 -31.95
C LYS A 25 -32.76 13.75 -31.26
N VAL A 26 -31.44 13.69 -31.41
CA VAL A 26 -30.51 14.65 -30.82
C VAL A 26 -30.72 16.05 -31.41
N ASN A 27 -30.84 16.16 -32.73
CA ASN A 27 -31.06 17.45 -33.40
C ASN A 27 -32.42 18.04 -33.02
N LYS A 28 -33.49 17.24 -33.00
CA LYS A 28 -34.81 17.70 -32.57
C LYS A 28 -34.80 18.24 -31.12
N LEU A 29 -34.07 17.58 -30.21
CA LEU A 29 -33.97 18.03 -28.82
C LEU A 29 -33.14 19.31 -28.66
N LYS A 30 -32.11 19.50 -29.48
CA LYS A 30 -31.31 20.74 -29.51
C LYS A 30 -32.14 21.92 -30.03
N GLU A 31 -33.05 21.69 -30.97
CA GLU A 31 -33.96 22.72 -31.49
C GLU A 31 -35.12 23.01 -30.53
N GLU A 32 -35.67 21.99 -29.86
CA GLU A 32 -36.85 22.11 -29.00
C GLU A 32 -36.53 22.60 -27.57
N ILE A 33 -35.34 22.27 -27.05
CA ILE A 33 -34.92 22.63 -25.68
C ILE A 33 -33.90 23.76 -25.72
N ARG A 34 -34.36 24.98 -25.39
CA ARG A 34 -33.51 26.17 -25.26
C ARG A 34 -32.50 26.09 -24.09
N ASP A 35 -32.76 25.26 -23.08
CA ASP A 35 -31.86 25.05 -21.93
C ASP A 35 -30.86 23.91 -22.21
N GLU A 36 -29.63 24.28 -22.55
CA GLU A 36 -28.55 23.36 -22.92
C GLU A 36 -28.25 22.29 -21.86
N ARG A 37 -28.40 22.61 -20.56
CA ARG A 37 -28.12 21.65 -19.48
C ARG A 37 -29.17 20.54 -19.43
N ARG A 38 -30.43 20.90 -19.69
CA ARG A 38 -31.54 19.94 -19.78
C ARG A 38 -31.42 19.13 -21.06
N ALA A 39 -31.14 19.77 -22.20
CA ALA A 39 -30.92 19.08 -23.47
C ALA A 39 -29.82 18.02 -23.35
N LYS A 40 -28.70 18.35 -22.70
CA LYS A 40 -27.59 17.43 -22.45
C LYS A 40 -27.99 16.20 -21.61
N ALA A 41 -28.85 16.38 -20.60
CA ALA A 41 -29.32 15.28 -19.77
C ALA A 41 -30.18 14.29 -20.58
N PHE A 42 -31.02 14.80 -21.50
CA PHE A 42 -31.82 13.97 -22.40
C PHE A 42 -30.97 13.30 -23.48
N ILE A 43 -30.02 14.01 -24.09
CA ILE A 43 -29.08 13.46 -25.10
C ILE A 43 -28.33 12.25 -24.53
N LYS A 44 -27.89 12.31 -23.26
CA LYS A 44 -27.21 11.20 -22.57
C LYS A 44 -28.03 9.91 -22.52
N VAL A 45 -29.36 10.00 -22.49
CA VAL A 45 -30.25 8.83 -22.53
C VAL A 45 -30.22 8.16 -23.91
N PHE A 46 -30.20 8.96 -24.97
CA PHE A 46 -30.08 8.46 -26.35
C PHE A 46 -28.68 7.91 -26.64
N ASP A 47 -27.62 8.55 -26.14
CA ASP A 47 -26.23 8.07 -26.25
C ASP A 47 -26.10 6.66 -25.67
N LYS A 48 -26.63 6.47 -24.46
CA LYS A 48 -26.60 5.17 -23.77
C LYS A 48 -27.38 4.10 -24.55
N ALA A 49 -28.55 4.43 -25.08
CA ALA A 49 -29.36 3.50 -25.87
C ALA A 49 -28.66 3.08 -27.17
N TYR A 50 -28.02 4.03 -27.86
CA TYR A 50 -27.29 3.76 -29.10
C TYR A 50 -26.09 2.82 -28.90
N GLU A 51 -25.26 3.09 -27.88
CA GLU A 51 -24.08 2.25 -27.60
C GLU A 51 -24.44 0.84 -27.11
N GLU A 52 -25.50 0.70 -26.32
CA GLU A 52 -25.98 -0.63 -25.90
C GLU A 52 -26.47 -1.48 -27.09
N ILE A 53 -27.19 -0.87 -28.05
CA ILE A 53 -27.63 -1.53 -29.28
C ILE A 53 -26.45 -1.98 -30.15
N LYS A 54 -25.44 -1.11 -30.29
CA LYS A 54 -24.23 -1.41 -31.05
C LYS A 54 -23.49 -2.61 -30.45
N LEU A 55 -23.31 -2.60 -29.13
CA LEU A 55 -22.63 -3.67 -28.40
C LEU A 55 -23.41 -5.00 -28.41
N GLU A 56 -24.73 -4.95 -28.35
CA GLU A 56 -25.60 -6.13 -28.50
C GLU A 56 -25.45 -6.77 -29.88
N ARG A 57 -25.38 -5.97 -30.94
CA ARG A 57 -25.20 -6.46 -32.31
C ARG A 57 -23.82 -7.02 -32.58
N GLU A 58 -22.78 -6.41 -32.04
CA GLU A 58 -21.42 -6.95 -32.13
C GLU A 58 -21.32 -8.32 -31.45
N LYS A 59 -21.95 -8.49 -30.28
CA LYS A 59 -22.04 -9.78 -29.57
C LYS A 59 -22.83 -10.82 -30.36
N ASN A 60 -23.95 -10.44 -30.96
CA ASN A 60 -24.79 -11.37 -31.73
C ASN A 60 -24.11 -11.79 -33.03
N LYS A 61 -23.44 -10.86 -33.74
CA LYS A 61 -22.63 -11.16 -34.93
C LYS A 61 -21.47 -12.11 -34.60
N TYR A 62 -20.84 -11.94 -33.44
CA TYR A 62 -19.77 -12.84 -33.00
C TYR A 62 -20.29 -14.24 -32.64
N LYS A 63 -21.44 -14.33 -31.97
CA LYS A 63 -22.11 -15.62 -31.69
C LYS A 63 -22.55 -16.33 -32.97
N GLU A 64 -23.06 -15.61 -33.96
CA GLU A 64 -23.46 -16.16 -35.25
C GLU A 64 -22.24 -16.68 -36.05
N ASN A 65 -21.12 -15.95 -36.01
CA ASN A 65 -19.86 -16.41 -36.62
C ASN A 65 -19.27 -17.66 -35.92
N LEU A 66 -19.54 -17.87 -34.63
CA LEU A 66 -19.13 -19.06 -33.87
C LEU A 66 -19.98 -20.30 -34.17
N VAL A 67 -21.23 -20.14 -34.64
CA VAL A 67 -22.14 -21.25 -34.93
C VAL A 67 -21.89 -21.83 -36.33
N ASN A 68 -21.24 -21.08 -37.23
CA ASN A 68 -20.93 -21.52 -38.59
C ASN A 68 -19.59 -22.25 -38.74
N ASP A 69 -18.76 -22.30 -37.69
CA ASP A 69 -17.49 -23.04 -37.65
C ASP A 69 -17.68 -24.28 -36.76
N TYR A 70 -17.84 -25.44 -37.40
CA TYR A 70 -18.17 -26.71 -36.77
C TYR A 70 -17.14 -27.14 -35.71
N ASP A 71 -17.67 -27.70 -34.61
CA ASP A 71 -17.07 -28.85 -33.91
C ASP A 71 -15.77 -28.60 -33.10
N LYS A 72 -15.70 -29.28 -31.95
CA LYS A 72 -14.57 -29.35 -30.99
C LYS A 72 -14.12 -28.10 -30.22
N ASN A 73 -14.36 -28.20 -28.90
CA ASN A 73 -13.39 -27.91 -27.83
C ASN A 73 -12.66 -26.55 -27.91
N SER A 74 -13.31 -25.50 -27.42
CA SER A 74 -12.61 -24.38 -26.78
C SER A 74 -13.56 -23.66 -25.81
N LEU A 75 -13.92 -24.34 -24.73
CA LEU A 75 -14.61 -23.75 -23.58
C LEU A 75 -13.61 -23.54 -22.44
N ASN A 76 -12.45 -22.93 -22.71
CA ASN A 76 -11.52 -22.54 -21.64
C ASN A 76 -10.54 -21.39 -21.95
N ASP A 77 -10.44 -20.87 -23.18
CA ASP A 77 -9.42 -19.85 -23.53
C ASP A 77 -9.97 -18.59 -24.20
N ILE A 78 -11.02 -17.94 -23.64
CA ILE A 78 -11.35 -16.54 -24.02
C ILE A 78 -11.85 -15.76 -22.80
N SER A 79 -10.98 -15.51 -21.84
CA SER A 79 -11.07 -14.33 -20.96
C SER A 79 -9.82 -13.45 -21.02
N GLN A 80 -8.89 -13.76 -21.93
CA GLN A 80 -7.63 -13.03 -22.10
C GLN A 80 -7.18 -13.03 -23.58
N SER A 81 -7.89 -12.32 -24.44
CA SER A 81 -7.26 -11.80 -25.66
C SER A 81 -7.92 -10.48 -26.12
N ASN A 82 -7.21 -9.39 -25.83
CA ASN A 82 -7.14 -8.19 -26.65
C ASN A 82 -8.43 -7.45 -27.05
N PHE A 83 -9.40 -7.26 -26.14
CA PHE A 83 -10.24 -6.06 -26.26
C PHE A 83 -9.50 -4.91 -25.59
N LYS A 84 -8.67 -4.20 -26.37
CA LYS A 84 -8.19 -2.87 -26.00
C LYS A 84 -9.42 -2.01 -25.65
N ARG A 85 -9.71 -1.86 -24.36
CA ARG A 85 -10.40 -0.67 -23.86
C ARG A 85 -9.41 0.47 -24.05
N ASP A 86 -9.38 1.02 -25.26
CA ASP A 86 -8.76 2.31 -25.46
C ASP A 86 -9.46 3.28 -24.50
N SER A 87 -8.66 3.77 -23.56
CA SER A 87 -8.75 5.05 -22.88
C SER A 87 -10.15 5.57 -22.54
N TRP A 88 -10.48 5.50 -21.25
CA TRP A 88 -11.59 6.25 -20.65
C TRP A 88 -11.30 7.76 -20.49
N ASP A 89 -10.25 8.28 -21.14
CA ASP A 89 -9.78 9.66 -20.98
C ASP A 89 -9.95 10.56 -22.23
N ASP A 90 -10.58 10.09 -23.32
CA ASP A 90 -10.62 10.82 -24.61
C ASP A 90 -12.01 11.27 -25.12
N TYR A 91 -12.97 11.58 -24.24
CA TYR A 91 -14.29 12.10 -24.68
C TYR A 91 -14.69 13.42 -24.01
N ASN A 92 -13.79 14.40 -24.07
CA ASN A 92 -14.13 15.81 -23.88
C ASN A 92 -13.83 16.68 -25.12
N ASN A 93 -13.63 16.09 -26.30
CA ASN A 93 -13.37 16.86 -27.52
C ASN A 93 -14.60 16.91 -28.45
N PHE A 94 -15.65 17.61 -28.01
CA PHE A 94 -16.54 18.29 -28.94
C PHE A 94 -16.47 19.78 -28.61
N HIS A 95 -15.68 20.50 -29.40
CA HIS A 95 -15.59 21.95 -29.40
C HIS A 95 -16.99 22.53 -29.62
N TYR A 96 -17.53 23.16 -28.59
CA TYR A 96 -18.56 24.18 -28.73
C TYR A 96 -17.81 25.51 -28.77
N ASP A 97 -17.98 26.26 -29.86
CA ASP A 97 -17.42 27.60 -30.02
C ASP A 97 -18.09 28.53 -28.99
N ASP A 98 -17.36 28.84 -27.91
CA ASP A 98 -17.78 29.77 -26.87
C ASP A 98 -17.28 31.18 -27.23
N GLU A 99 -18.20 32.08 -27.55
CA GLU A 99 -17.91 33.50 -27.78
C GLU A 99 -17.41 34.16 -26.49
N LYS A 100 -16.25 34.84 -26.58
CA LYS A 100 -15.53 35.44 -25.46
C LYS A 100 -16.23 36.70 -24.92
N GLU A 101 -16.63 36.69 -23.65
CA GLU A 101 -16.79 37.92 -22.87
C GLU A 101 -15.51 38.24 -22.08
N GLU A 102 -14.80 39.28 -22.52
CA GLU A 102 -13.76 39.96 -21.74
C GLU A 102 -14.39 40.86 -20.68
N THR A 103 -14.08 40.67 -19.39
CA THR A 103 -13.95 41.81 -18.47
C THR A 103 -12.77 41.67 -17.51
N LYS A 104 -11.99 42.76 -17.45
CA LYS A 104 -10.72 42.94 -16.76
C LYS A 104 -10.89 43.44 -15.32
N LYS A 105 -9.83 43.23 -14.52
CA LYS A 105 -9.33 43.96 -13.31
C LYS A 105 -9.59 43.22 -11.98
N LYS A 106 -8.67 43.13 -11.02
CA LYS A 106 -7.37 43.81 -10.82
C LYS A 106 -6.48 43.02 -9.84
N SER A 107 -5.19 43.17 -10.07
CA SER A 107 -3.99 42.74 -9.33
C SER A 107 -3.98 42.91 -7.81
N LYS A 108 -3.29 42.00 -7.12
CA LYS A 108 -2.20 42.36 -6.19
C LYS A 108 -1.01 41.41 -6.37
N ARG A 109 0.11 42.00 -6.82
CA ARG A 109 1.47 41.45 -6.78
C ARG A 109 2.01 41.56 -5.35
N SER A 110 2.79 40.57 -4.92
CA SER A 110 4.18 40.82 -4.49
C SER A 110 4.97 39.52 -4.50
N SER A 111 6.07 39.57 -5.24
CA SER A 111 7.03 38.52 -5.55
C SER A 111 8.18 38.46 -4.51
N PRO A 112 9.15 37.54 -4.64
CA PRO A 112 10.01 36.99 -3.58
C PRO A 112 11.32 37.77 -3.38
N ASN A 113 12.10 37.46 -2.32
CA ASN A 113 13.55 37.16 -2.40
C ASN A 113 14.32 37.05 -1.05
N ASN A 114 15.23 36.06 -1.03
CA ASN A 114 16.63 36.02 -0.54
C ASN A 114 17.07 36.53 0.85
N SER A 115 17.86 35.69 1.55
CA SER A 115 19.32 35.80 1.78
C SER A 115 19.74 34.87 2.94
N SER A 116 20.55 33.83 2.74
CA SER A 116 22.03 33.79 2.81
C SER A 116 22.66 34.52 4.03
N VAL A 117 23.42 33.76 4.84
CA VAL A 117 24.86 34.00 5.18
C VAL A 117 25.25 33.35 6.53
N LYS A 118 26.27 32.46 6.45
CA LYS A 118 27.14 31.95 7.52
C LYS A 118 27.85 33.06 8.30
N LYS A 119 28.18 32.83 9.59
CA LYS A 119 29.43 33.35 10.19
C LYS A 119 29.96 32.48 11.35
N GLN A 120 31.11 31.84 11.10
CA GLN A 120 32.13 31.48 12.09
C GLN A 120 33.09 32.66 12.29
N LYS A 121 33.71 32.75 13.47
CA LYS A 121 35.08 33.23 13.81
C LYS A 121 35.17 33.33 15.35
N SER A 122 36.26 33.15 16.10
CA SER A 122 37.53 32.41 16.07
C SER A 122 38.48 33.11 17.06
N ASP A 123 39.13 32.34 17.94
CA ASP A 123 40.48 32.52 18.53
C ASP A 123 40.87 33.72 19.41
N LYS A 124 41.48 33.40 20.58
CA LYS A 124 42.82 33.89 20.98
C LYS A 124 43.46 33.10 22.16
N LYS A 125 44.46 32.27 21.81
CA LYS A 125 45.83 32.01 22.39
C LYS A 125 46.11 32.41 23.89
N LYS A 126 46.50 31.46 24.77
CA LYS A 126 47.86 30.99 25.23
C LYS A 126 48.61 31.95 26.21
N PRO A 127 49.65 31.55 27.00
CA PRO A 127 50.05 30.24 27.58
C PRO A 127 50.63 30.29 29.04
N SER A 128 50.91 29.09 29.59
CA SER A 128 51.87 28.65 30.65
C SER A 128 52.71 29.64 31.50
N LYS A 129 52.81 29.37 32.81
CA LYS A 129 54.07 29.52 33.59
C LYS A 129 54.10 28.67 34.87
N ASP A 130 55.21 27.93 35.02
CA ASP A 130 55.66 27.17 36.19
C ASP A 130 55.73 27.98 37.49
N ARG A 131 55.59 27.27 38.63
CA ARG A 131 56.51 27.40 39.78
C ARG A 131 56.28 26.29 40.83
N ASN A 132 57.34 25.53 41.07
CA ASN A 132 57.56 24.63 42.20
C ASN A 132 57.48 25.36 43.55
N ASN A 133 56.97 24.70 44.60
CA ASN A 133 57.73 24.61 45.85
C ASN A 133 57.29 23.44 46.75
N GLU A 134 58.27 22.97 47.48
CA GLU A 134 58.47 21.68 48.13
C GLU A 134 58.06 21.69 49.62
N SER A 135 57.96 20.47 50.20
CA SER A 135 58.23 20.10 51.61
C SER A 135 57.08 19.96 52.64
N ASN A 136 56.97 18.71 53.11
CA ASN A 136 56.84 18.21 54.49
C ASN A 136 55.73 18.71 55.43
N LYS A 137 54.80 17.80 55.81
CA LYS A 137 54.74 17.31 57.20
C LYS A 137 53.98 15.99 57.37
N GLU A 138 54.46 15.29 58.38
CA GLU A 138 54.31 13.91 58.79
C GLU A 138 53.14 13.70 59.79
N ASN A 139 52.81 12.42 60.04
CA ASN A 139 52.04 11.86 61.18
C ASN A 139 50.49 11.94 61.09
N THR A 140 49.68 10.90 61.38
CA THR A 140 49.88 9.74 62.27
C THR A 140 48.91 8.59 61.94
N LYS A 141 49.40 7.35 62.12
CA LYS A 141 48.65 6.08 62.21
C LYS A 141 47.53 6.10 63.24
N ARG A 142 46.45 5.34 63.00
CA ARG A 142 45.83 4.47 64.02
C ARG A 142 44.98 3.37 63.39
N ASP A 143 45.50 2.16 63.55
CA ASP A 143 44.81 0.88 63.37
C ASP A 143 43.57 0.78 64.25
N ASN A 144 42.53 0.11 63.74
CA ASN A 144 41.71 -0.75 64.57
C ASN A 144 41.24 -1.95 63.77
N ALA A 145 41.94 -3.06 64.00
CA ALA A 145 41.54 -4.39 63.62
C ALA A 145 40.21 -4.77 64.29
N LYS A 146 39.22 -5.16 63.48
CA LYS A 146 38.25 -6.20 63.86
C LYS A 146 38.30 -7.32 62.84
N LYS A 147 39.18 -8.28 63.13
CA LYS A 147 39.16 -9.64 62.59
C LYS A 147 37.89 -10.33 63.10
N VAL A 148 36.89 -10.51 62.24
CA VAL A 148 35.76 -11.41 62.48
C VAL A 148 35.43 -12.17 61.19
N VAL A 149 35.86 -13.44 61.18
CA VAL A 149 35.33 -14.58 60.43
C VAL A 149 35.36 -14.49 58.89
N ASN A 150 36.52 -14.82 58.34
CA ASN A 150 36.59 -15.52 57.06
C ASN A 150 36.62 -17.02 57.37
N ARG A 151 35.56 -17.77 57.04
CA ARG A 151 35.53 -19.24 56.87
C ARG A 151 34.13 -19.67 56.42
N GLN A 152 33.92 -19.63 55.10
CA GLN A 152 32.96 -20.44 54.31
C GLN A 152 32.79 -19.91 52.86
N LYS A 153 33.59 -18.91 52.43
CA LYS A 153 33.56 -18.42 51.03
C LYS A 153 34.25 -19.33 50.00
N GLY A 154 35.07 -20.29 50.44
CA GLY A 154 35.86 -21.16 49.55
C GLY A 154 35.03 -22.22 48.83
N GLU A 155 34.17 -22.94 49.56
CA GLU A 155 33.33 -24.02 48.98
C GLU A 155 32.17 -23.49 48.15
N ALA A 156 31.51 -22.40 48.57
CA ALA A 156 30.44 -21.80 47.79
C ALA A 156 30.94 -21.30 46.42
N TYR A 157 32.16 -20.74 46.36
CA TYR A 157 32.79 -20.29 45.12
C TYR A 157 33.18 -21.44 44.18
N THR A 158 33.61 -22.58 44.72
CA THR A 158 33.93 -23.77 43.90
C THR A 158 32.67 -24.47 43.40
N VAL A 159 31.66 -24.66 44.25
CA VAL A 159 30.37 -25.26 43.88
C VAL A 159 29.66 -24.41 42.81
N THR A 160 29.62 -23.09 42.99
CA THR A 160 29.02 -22.18 41.98
C THR A 160 29.77 -22.20 40.66
N LYS A 161 31.11 -22.31 40.66
CA LYS A 161 31.89 -22.49 39.43
C LYS A 161 31.61 -23.81 38.71
N VAL A 162 31.50 -24.92 39.44
CA VAL A 162 31.18 -26.24 38.86
C VAL A 162 29.78 -26.22 38.24
N ILE A 163 28.79 -25.66 38.96
CA ILE A 163 27.43 -25.47 38.44
C ILE A 163 27.45 -24.59 37.19
N GLN A 164 28.22 -23.50 37.18
CA GLN A 164 28.31 -22.61 36.02
C GLN A 164 28.89 -23.34 34.80
N ILE A 165 29.92 -24.17 34.97
CA ILE A 165 30.51 -24.98 33.87
C ILE A 165 29.48 -25.96 33.31
N LEU A 166 28.72 -26.66 34.16
CA LEU A 166 27.66 -27.55 33.72
C LEU A 166 26.58 -26.82 32.92
N ILE A 167 26.15 -25.63 33.37
CA ILE A 167 25.18 -24.79 32.64
C ILE A 167 25.76 -24.34 31.29
N LYS A 168 27.06 -23.98 31.20
CA LYS A 168 27.71 -23.60 29.94
C LYS A 168 27.72 -24.74 28.92
N ILE A 169 27.98 -25.98 29.37
CA ILE A 169 27.98 -27.18 28.52
C ILE A 169 26.58 -27.44 27.95
N ILE A 170 25.53 -27.28 28.77
CA ILE A 170 24.13 -27.46 28.35
C ILE A 170 23.68 -26.31 27.42
N ALA A 171 24.17 -25.09 27.63
CA ALA A 171 23.78 -23.93 26.85
C ALA A 171 24.37 -23.92 25.42
N LEU A 172 25.51 -24.56 25.19
CA LEU A 172 26.15 -24.68 23.86
C LEU A 172 25.21 -25.22 22.75
N PRO A 173 24.57 -26.39 22.90
CA PRO A 173 23.61 -26.88 21.91
C PRO A 173 22.37 -25.99 21.81
N VAL A 174 21.94 -25.37 22.91
CA VAL A 174 20.79 -24.44 22.91
C VAL A 174 21.07 -23.21 22.05
N ILE A 175 22.28 -22.62 22.14
CA ILE A 175 22.70 -21.48 21.29
C ILE A 175 22.64 -21.86 19.80
N ALA A 176 23.10 -23.06 19.45
CA ALA A 176 23.08 -23.52 18.05
C ALA A 176 21.64 -23.65 17.52
N ILE A 177 20.76 -24.30 18.29
CA ILE A 177 19.33 -24.45 17.95
C ILE A 177 18.66 -23.07 17.83
N LEU A 178 18.89 -22.18 18.81
CA LEU A 178 18.31 -20.83 18.82
C LEU A 178 18.77 -20.03 17.59
N SER A 179 20.03 -20.16 17.17
CA SER A 179 20.55 -19.53 15.97
C SER A 179 19.83 -20.00 14.70
N ILE A 180 19.53 -21.29 14.58
CA ILE A 180 18.75 -21.85 13.46
C ILE A 180 17.33 -21.28 13.47
N ILE A 181 16.67 -21.24 14.63
CA ILE A 181 15.32 -20.69 14.78
C ILE A 181 15.30 -19.21 14.37
N ILE A 182 16.27 -18.41 14.81
CA ILE A 182 16.40 -16.99 14.43
C ILE A 182 16.52 -16.85 12.91
N PHE A 183 17.33 -17.69 12.27
CA PHE A 183 17.50 -17.70 10.83
C PHE A 183 16.18 -18.00 10.11
N LEU A 184 15.46 -19.04 10.54
CA LEU A 184 14.13 -19.39 9.98
C LEU A 184 13.12 -18.24 10.15
N CYS A 185 13.06 -17.61 11.32
CA CYS A 185 12.20 -16.45 11.56
C CYS A 185 12.53 -15.28 10.61
N LYS A 186 13.81 -15.04 10.31
CA LYS A 186 14.21 -13.99 9.35
C LYS A 186 13.72 -14.31 7.93
N VAL A 187 13.79 -15.57 7.50
CA VAL A 187 13.27 -16.01 6.20
C VAL A 187 11.76 -15.84 6.13
N ILE A 188 11.02 -16.29 7.15
CA ILE A 188 9.57 -16.12 7.23
C ILE A 188 9.18 -14.64 7.19
N ASN A 189 9.91 -13.78 7.90
CA ASN A 189 9.66 -12.34 7.89
C ASN A 189 9.85 -11.72 6.49
N LEU A 190 10.84 -12.17 5.72
CA LEU A 190 11.03 -11.74 4.33
C LEU A 190 9.84 -12.15 3.45
N ILE A 191 9.40 -13.41 3.55
CA ILE A 191 8.26 -13.93 2.80
C ILE A 191 6.99 -13.17 3.20
N SER A 192 6.78 -12.94 4.49
CA SER A 192 5.62 -12.21 5.00
C SER A 192 5.59 -10.76 4.53
N TRP A 193 6.74 -10.13 4.31
CA TRP A 193 6.81 -8.77 3.76
C TRP A 193 6.30 -8.73 2.30
N ILE A 194 6.63 -9.74 1.49
CA ILE A 194 6.04 -9.93 0.15
C ILE A 194 4.55 -10.23 0.25
N ALA A 195 4.16 -11.19 1.10
CA ALA A 195 2.78 -11.67 1.21
C ALA A 195 1.84 -10.54 1.64
N THR A 196 2.28 -9.66 2.53
CA THR A 196 1.53 -8.49 2.98
C THR A 196 1.11 -7.59 1.82
N LYS A 197 2.02 -7.31 0.88
CA LYS A 197 1.71 -6.47 -0.29
C LYS A 197 0.66 -7.14 -1.19
N ILE A 198 0.78 -8.45 -1.39
CA ILE A 198 -0.16 -9.24 -2.20
C ILE A 198 -1.54 -9.24 -1.55
N ILE A 199 -1.62 -9.46 -0.24
CA ILE A 199 -2.87 -9.47 0.52
C ILE A 199 -3.56 -8.09 0.46
N ILE A 200 -2.80 -7.00 0.57
CA ILE A 200 -3.36 -5.64 0.45
C ILE A 200 -4.00 -5.42 -0.92
N ILE A 201 -3.29 -5.75 -1.99
CA ILE A 201 -3.80 -5.60 -3.36
C ILE A 201 -5.03 -6.50 -3.57
N GLY A 202 -4.96 -7.75 -3.09
CA GLY A 202 -6.07 -8.70 -3.15
C GLY A 202 -7.32 -8.22 -2.41
N ALA A 203 -7.16 -7.68 -1.19
CA ALA A 203 -8.27 -7.16 -0.40
C ALA A 203 -8.95 -5.98 -1.10
N ILE A 204 -8.18 -5.05 -1.67
CA ILE A 204 -8.73 -3.91 -2.43
C ILE A 204 -9.46 -4.41 -3.68
N ALA A 205 -8.88 -5.35 -4.42
CA ALA A 205 -9.46 -5.88 -5.64
C ALA A 205 -10.78 -6.61 -5.35
N VAL A 206 -10.81 -7.52 -4.37
CA VAL A 206 -12.01 -8.26 -3.98
C VAL A 206 -13.09 -7.33 -3.46
N ALA A 207 -12.74 -6.37 -2.60
CA ALA A 207 -13.70 -5.38 -2.10
C ALA A 207 -14.26 -4.51 -3.25
N SER A 208 -13.44 -4.14 -4.23
CA SER A 208 -13.88 -3.35 -5.40
C SER A 208 -14.79 -4.15 -6.32
N ILE A 209 -14.46 -5.42 -6.59
CA ILE A 209 -15.30 -6.32 -7.39
C ILE A 209 -16.66 -6.51 -6.72
N HIS A 210 -16.66 -6.80 -5.41
CA HIS A 210 -17.90 -6.98 -4.67
C HIS A 210 -18.71 -5.68 -4.58
N GLY A 211 -18.04 -4.53 -4.37
CA GLY A 211 -18.69 -3.21 -4.42
C GLY A 211 -19.33 -2.91 -5.78
N TYR A 212 -18.68 -3.29 -6.88
CA TYR A 212 -19.25 -3.16 -8.21
C TYR A 212 -20.46 -4.10 -8.41
N GLN A 213 -20.40 -5.34 -7.92
CA GLN A 213 -21.54 -6.26 -7.95
C GLN A 213 -22.75 -5.69 -7.20
N VAL A 214 -22.52 -5.10 -6.03
CA VAL A 214 -23.57 -4.42 -5.25
C VAL A 214 -24.12 -3.21 -6.03
N TYR A 215 -23.27 -2.42 -6.69
CA TYR A 215 -23.70 -1.29 -7.50
C TYR A 215 -24.62 -1.69 -8.67
N ILE A 216 -24.39 -2.85 -9.30
CA ILE A 216 -25.26 -3.40 -10.35
C ILE A 216 -26.51 -4.13 -9.81
N GLY A 217 -26.76 -4.10 -8.50
CA GLY A 217 -27.98 -4.62 -7.86
C GLY A 217 -27.88 -6.03 -7.27
N GLN A 218 -26.69 -6.62 -7.16
CA GLN A 218 -26.50 -7.89 -6.44
C GLN A 218 -26.62 -7.69 -4.91
N PRO A 219 -27.00 -8.74 -4.15
CA PRO A 219 -27.11 -8.66 -2.70
C PRO A 219 -25.78 -8.30 -2.02
N MET A 220 -25.85 -7.42 -1.03
CA MET A 220 -24.67 -6.97 -0.29
C MET A 220 -24.26 -7.96 0.80
N TYR A 221 -23.21 -8.73 0.55
CA TYR A 221 -22.58 -9.57 1.56
C TYR A 221 -21.56 -8.77 2.39
N TYR A 222 -21.95 -8.33 3.58
CA TYR A 222 -21.09 -7.57 4.52
C TYR A 222 -19.88 -8.37 5.00
N GLU A 223 -19.99 -9.69 5.06
CA GLU A 223 -18.92 -10.61 5.45
C GLU A 223 -17.69 -10.46 4.57
N ILE A 224 -17.87 -10.22 3.27
CA ILE A 224 -16.77 -10.05 2.31
C ILE A 224 -16.03 -8.75 2.58
N PHE A 225 -16.75 -7.66 2.85
CA PHE A 225 -16.14 -6.38 3.23
C PHE A 225 -15.45 -6.46 4.59
N ALA A 226 -16.07 -7.13 5.57
CA ALA A 226 -15.48 -7.33 6.89
C ALA A 226 -14.18 -8.15 6.81
N LEU A 227 -14.18 -9.25 6.06
CA LEU A 227 -12.99 -10.07 5.83
C LEU A 227 -11.89 -9.28 5.11
N CYS A 228 -12.22 -8.51 4.07
CA CYS A 228 -11.25 -7.66 3.37
C CYS A 228 -10.67 -6.58 4.29
N ALA A 229 -11.50 -5.93 5.11
CA ALA A 229 -11.06 -4.93 6.06
C ALA A 229 -10.14 -5.52 7.13
N VAL A 230 -10.50 -6.66 7.71
CA VAL A 230 -9.67 -7.37 8.69
C VAL A 230 -8.35 -7.82 8.06
N ALA A 231 -8.40 -8.42 6.87
CA ALA A 231 -7.21 -8.87 6.15
C ALA A 231 -6.28 -7.70 5.82
N PHE A 232 -6.82 -6.56 5.38
CA PHE A 232 -6.07 -5.36 5.09
C PHE A 232 -5.39 -4.80 6.35
N VAL A 233 -6.14 -4.63 7.44
CA VAL A 233 -5.61 -4.12 8.72
C VAL A 233 -4.54 -5.07 9.26
N ALA A 234 -4.81 -6.37 9.31
CA ALA A 234 -3.86 -7.37 9.76
C ALA A 234 -2.56 -7.32 8.93
N SER A 235 -2.66 -7.17 7.61
CA SER A 235 -1.51 -7.04 6.71
C SER A 235 -0.60 -5.88 7.09
N LEU A 236 -1.15 -4.72 7.45
CA LEU A 236 -0.34 -3.54 7.79
C LEU A 236 0.57 -3.79 9.01
N PHE A 237 0.11 -4.58 9.96
CA PHE A 237 0.84 -4.85 11.21
C PHE A 237 1.70 -6.12 11.15
N LEU A 238 1.42 -7.03 10.24
CA LEU A 238 2.09 -8.34 10.16
C LEU A 238 3.62 -8.24 10.04
N PRO A 239 4.20 -7.42 9.13
CA PRO A 239 5.66 -7.29 9.04
C PRO A 239 6.31 -6.69 10.30
N SER A 240 5.59 -5.79 10.99
CA SER A 240 6.09 -5.16 12.20
C SER A 240 6.16 -6.15 13.35
N ILE A 241 5.12 -6.97 13.52
CA ILE A 241 5.05 -8.00 14.56
C ILE A 241 6.11 -9.08 14.32
N LEU A 242 6.25 -9.53 13.07
CA LEU A 242 7.20 -10.59 12.70
C LEU A 242 8.67 -10.14 12.79
N LYS A 243 8.98 -8.84 12.78
CA LYS A 243 10.33 -8.32 13.05
C LYS A 243 10.69 -8.36 14.53
N ILE A 244 9.72 -8.25 15.42
CA ILE A 244 9.95 -8.19 16.87
C ILE A 244 10.49 -9.53 17.38
N ILE A 245 9.89 -10.65 16.97
CA ILE A 245 10.26 -12.00 17.41
C ILE A 245 11.75 -12.32 17.19
N PRO A 246 12.30 -12.26 15.95
CA PRO A 246 13.72 -12.57 15.72
C PRO A 246 14.65 -11.57 16.40
N SER A 247 14.21 -10.33 16.64
CA SER A 247 15.01 -9.33 17.37
C SER A 247 15.14 -9.66 18.85
N ILE A 248 14.06 -10.13 19.49
CA ILE A 248 14.05 -10.55 20.89
C ILE A 248 14.86 -11.85 21.05
N LEU A 249 14.62 -12.84 20.19
CA LEU A 249 15.39 -14.09 20.20
C LEU A 249 16.88 -13.83 19.96
N GLY A 250 17.22 -12.91 19.06
CA GLY A 250 18.60 -12.47 18.84
C GLY A 250 19.25 -11.95 20.13
N LYS A 251 18.60 -11.02 20.82
CA LYS A 251 19.10 -10.48 22.10
C LYS A 251 19.29 -11.57 23.16
N ILE A 252 18.37 -12.54 23.24
CA ILE A 252 18.48 -13.67 24.18
C ILE A 252 19.67 -14.54 23.80
N ASN A 253 19.85 -14.83 22.50
CA ASN A 253 20.96 -15.63 21.99
C ASN A 253 22.31 -14.96 22.28
N ASP A 254 22.41 -13.65 22.08
CA ASP A 254 23.65 -12.91 22.33
C ASP A 254 23.98 -12.90 23.83
N LYS A 255 23.00 -12.68 24.71
CA LYS A 255 23.20 -12.83 26.17
C LYS A 255 23.62 -14.25 26.57
N LEU A 256 23.09 -15.27 25.91
CA LEU A 256 23.46 -16.65 26.18
C LEU A 256 24.89 -16.94 25.71
N LYS A 257 25.29 -16.40 24.55
CA LYS A 257 26.67 -16.45 24.06
C LYS A 257 27.63 -15.75 25.00
N ASP A 258 27.32 -14.54 25.46
CA ASP A 258 28.13 -13.77 26.42
C ASP A 258 28.25 -14.48 27.77
N PHE A 259 27.27 -15.32 28.14
CA PHE A 259 27.34 -16.15 29.33
C PHE A 259 28.24 -17.37 29.12
N VAL A 260 28.19 -17.99 27.94
CA VAL A 260 28.90 -19.25 27.63
C VAL A 260 30.36 -19.03 27.27
N PHE A 261 30.64 -18.10 26.35
CA PHE A 261 31.98 -17.76 25.87
C PHE A 261 32.62 -16.67 26.73
#